data_AF-A0A524DPC9-F1
#
_entry.id   AF-A0A524DPC9-F1
#
_cell.length_a   1.000
_cell.length_b   1.000
_cell.length_c   1.000
_cell.angle_alpha   90.00
_cell.angle_beta   90.00
_cell.angle_gamma   90.00
#
_symmetry.space_group_name_H-M   'P 1'
#
loop_
_entity.id
_entity.type
_entity.pdbx_description
1 polymer ?
#
loop_
_entity_poly.entity_id
_entity_poly.type
_entity_poly.pdbx_seq_one_letter_code
_entity_poly.pdbx_strand_id
1 'polypeptide(L)' 'MPGSHGSLTKAGKVKMQTPKIERTGVNATPKKPPRMRYRELYEKRIEKGKYGGQPDSIGAKRSKYK' A
#
# COMPACT_ATOMS: atom_id res chain seq x y z
N MET A 1 -25.07 -19.85 -23.66
CA MET A 1 -24.36 -20.60 -22.60
C MET A 1 -23.84 -19.62 -21.56
N PRO A 2 -24.36 -19.63 -20.33
CA PRO A 2 -23.57 -19.13 -19.20
C PRO A 2 -22.35 -20.04 -19.05
N GLY A 3 -21.15 -19.46 -18.86
CA GLY A 3 -19.95 -20.25 -18.56
C GLY A 3 -19.03 -20.61 -19.74
N SER A 4 -18.78 -19.69 -20.67
CA SER A 4 -17.65 -19.88 -21.59
C SER A 4 -16.33 -19.85 -20.79
N HIS A 5 -15.52 -20.91 -20.89
CA HIS A 5 -14.20 -21.09 -20.25
C HIS A 5 -13.14 -20.08 -20.76
N GLY A 6 -11.91 -20.15 -20.23
CA GLY A 6 -10.80 -19.32 -20.71
C GLY A 6 -10.61 -19.42 -22.23
N SER A 7 -10.55 -18.27 -22.90
CA SER A 7 -10.36 -18.14 -24.35
C SER A 7 -9.44 -16.96 -24.64
N LEU A 8 -8.74 -16.97 -25.79
CA LEU A 8 -7.88 -15.84 -26.20
C LEU A 8 -8.65 -14.52 -26.26
N THR A 9 -9.94 -14.57 -26.58
CA THR A 9 -10.84 -13.41 -26.62
C THR A 9 -11.07 -12.75 -25.26
N LYS A 10 -10.69 -13.39 -24.15
CA LYS A 10 -10.81 -12.85 -22.78
C LYS A 10 -9.49 -12.24 -22.27
N ALA A 11 -8.44 -12.27 -23.07
CA ALA A 11 -7.16 -11.68 -22.71
C ALA A 11 -7.32 -10.20 -22.36
N GLY A 12 -6.76 -9.77 -21.23
CA GLY A 12 -6.83 -8.39 -20.80
C GLY A 12 -8.20 -7.89 -20.31
N LYS A 13 -9.25 -8.74 -20.28
CA LYS A 13 -10.62 -8.35 -19.88
C LYS A 13 -10.64 -7.49 -18.62
N VAL A 14 -10.01 -7.98 -17.55
CA VAL A 14 -10.01 -7.27 -16.25
C VAL A 14 -9.22 -5.97 -16.32
N LYS A 15 -8.03 -5.98 -16.96
CA LYS A 15 -7.19 -4.79 -17.12
C LYS A 15 -7.88 -3.69 -17.90
N MET A 16 -8.65 -4.03 -18.95
CA MET A 16 -9.41 -3.09 -19.77
C MET A 16 -10.68 -2.60 -19.06
N GLN A 17 -11.33 -3.45 -18.27
CA GLN A 17 -12.54 -3.09 -17.52
C GLN A 17 -12.23 -2.14 -16.35
N THR A 18 -11.06 -2.29 -15.70
CA THR A 18 -10.70 -1.45 -14.56
C THR A 18 -10.20 -0.08 -15.01
N PRO A 19 -10.74 1.03 -14.48
CA PRO A 19 -10.21 2.36 -14.76
C PRO A 19 -8.76 2.46 -14.27
N LYS A 20 -7.90 3.09 -15.07
CA LYS A 20 -6.51 3.32 -14.68
C LYS A 20 -6.45 4.48 -13.68
N ILE A 21 -6.00 4.18 -12.46
CA ILE A 21 -5.77 5.18 -11.42
C ILE A 21 -4.29 5.54 -11.42
N GLU A 22 -3.99 6.84 -11.54
CA GLU A 22 -2.63 7.36 -11.49
C GLU A 22 -2.03 7.26 -10.08
N ARG A 23 -0.70 7.23 -10.01
CA ARG A 23 0.01 7.18 -8.72
C ARG A 23 -0.16 8.52 -8.02
N THR A 24 -0.69 8.52 -6.80
CA THR A 24 -0.89 9.74 -6.00
C THR A 24 -0.09 9.74 -4.70
N GLY A 25 0.03 10.93 -4.10
CA GLY A 25 0.62 11.14 -2.78
C GLY A 25 2.06 10.60 -2.66
N VAL A 26 2.32 9.85 -1.60
CA VAL A 26 3.64 9.27 -1.30
C VAL A 26 4.17 8.34 -2.39
N ASN A 27 3.33 7.87 -3.31
CA ASN A 27 3.72 6.95 -4.38
C ASN A 27 4.00 7.65 -5.71
N ALA A 28 3.67 8.93 -5.82
CA ALA A 28 4.01 9.79 -6.96
C ALA A 28 5.44 10.31 -6.86
N THR A 29 5.98 10.48 -5.65
CA THR A 29 7.33 11.00 -5.41
C THR A 29 8.36 9.89 -5.19
N PRO A 30 9.64 10.12 -5.57
CA PRO A 30 10.74 9.23 -5.22
C PRO A 30 10.83 9.03 -3.70
N LYS A 31 11.11 7.79 -3.28
CA LYS A 31 11.28 7.49 -1.86
C LYS A 31 12.61 8.05 -1.34
N LYS A 32 12.62 8.46 -0.07
CA LYS A 32 13.84 8.91 0.60
C LYS A 32 14.89 7.77 0.61
N PRO A 33 16.18 8.11 0.46
CA PRO A 33 17.29 7.20 0.66
C PRO A 33 17.21 6.41 1.98
N PRO A 34 17.75 5.18 2.04
CA PRO A 34 17.57 4.27 3.18
C PRO A 34 17.95 4.88 4.53
N ARG A 35 19.08 5.57 4.63
CA ARG A 35 19.54 6.19 5.88
C ARG A 35 18.54 7.19 6.45
N MET A 36 17.99 8.07 5.60
CA MET A 36 16.98 9.05 6.01
C MET A 36 15.65 8.39 6.32
N ARG A 37 15.21 7.44 5.48
CA ARG A 37 13.98 6.69 5.68
C ARG A 37 13.99 5.92 7.00
N TYR A 38 15.08 5.22 7.32
CA TYR A 38 15.17 4.43 8.55
C TYR A 38 15.25 5.31 9.80
N ARG A 39 15.93 6.46 9.72
CA ARG A 39 15.93 7.45 10.80
C ARG A 39 14.51 7.95 11.09
N GLU A 40 13.77 8.38 10.08
CA GLU A 40 12.38 8.84 10.26
C GLU A 40 11.45 7.75 10.79
N LEU A 41 11.64 6.51 10.37
CA LEU A 41 10.88 5.37 10.89
C LEU A 41 11.22 5.08 12.35
N TYR A 42 12.49 5.23 12.75
CA TYR A 42 12.92 5.09 14.13
C TYR A 42 12.29 6.19 15.01
N GLU A 43 12.44 7.46 14.62
CA GLU A 43 11.84 8.59 15.33
C GLU A 43 10.32 8.42 15.46
N LYS A 44 9.64 7.99 14.38
CA LYS A 44 8.20 7.73 14.40
C LYS A 44 7.80 6.59 15.36
N ARG A 45 8.53 5.48 15.35
CA ARG A 45 8.12 4.24 16.05
C ARG A 45 8.61 4.17 17.49
N ILE A 46 9.85 4.60 17.72
CA ILE A 46 10.54 4.45 19.00
C ILE A 46 10.39 5.72 19.82
N GLU A 47 10.76 6.88 19.27
CA GLU A 47 10.71 8.14 20.04
C GLU A 47 9.28 8.65 20.22
N LYS A 48 8.45 8.58 19.16
CA LYS A 48 7.06 9.06 19.17
C LYS A 48 6.03 7.96 19.50
N GLY A 49 6.47 6.74 19.77
CA GLY A 49 5.59 5.62 20.14
C GLY A 49 4.53 5.23 19.10
N LYS A 50 4.64 5.63 17.83
CA LYS A 50 3.59 5.34 16.84
C LYS A 50 3.71 3.94 16.26
N TYR A 51 2.57 3.30 16.01
CA TYR A 51 2.54 1.98 15.39
C TYR A 51 3.28 1.92 14.05
N GLY A 52 4.11 0.89 13.89
CA GLY A 52 4.80 0.58 12.66
C GLY A 52 3.86 -0.03 11.62
N GLY A 53 3.26 0.78 10.77
CA GLY A 53 2.37 0.29 9.70
C GLY A 53 1.32 1.33 9.31
N GLN A 54 0.16 0.84 8.85
CA GLN A 54 -1.00 1.69 8.59
C GLN A 54 -1.64 2.12 9.92
N PRO A 55 -1.77 3.43 10.21
CA PRO A 55 -2.28 3.95 11.49
C PRO A 55 -3.67 3.44 11.89
N ASP A 56 -4.55 3.19 10.92
CA ASP A 56 -5.94 2.80 11.19
C ASP A 56 -6.17 1.27 11.14
N SER A 57 -5.10 0.51 10.94
CA SER A 57 -5.19 -0.96 10.89
C SER A 57 -5.64 -1.54 12.23
N ILE A 58 -6.25 -2.74 12.19
CA ILE A 58 -6.63 -3.47 13.41
C ILE A 58 -5.40 -3.68 14.31
N GLY A 59 -4.23 -3.96 13.73
CA GLY A 59 -2.96 -4.08 14.46
C GLY A 59 -2.57 -2.78 15.17
N ALA A 60 -2.73 -1.62 14.51
CA ALA A 60 -2.45 -0.33 15.13
C ALA A 60 -3.40 -0.01 16.28
N LYS A 61 -4.70 -0.25 16.11
CA LYS A 61 -5.72 -0.05 17.15
C LYS A 61 -5.51 -0.94 18.37
N ARG A 62 -5.00 -2.17 18.16
CA ARG A 62 -4.66 -3.11 19.23
C ARG A 62 -3.30 -2.84 19.85
N SER A 63 -2.43 -2.13 19.14
CA SER A 63 -1.09 -1.86 19.63
C SER A 63 -1.16 -0.90 20.81
N LYS A 64 -0.61 -1.35 21.94
CA LYS A 64 -0.43 -0.53 23.15
C LYS A 64 0.94 0.15 23.12
N TYR A 65 1.39 0.61 21.95
CA TYR A 65 2.65 1.36 21.93
C TYR A 65 2.47 2.62 22.80
N LYS A 66 3.45 2.80 23.68
CA LYS A 66 3.41 3.69 24.84
C LYS A 66 3.65 5.14 24.43
#